data_AF-A0A965NG35-F1
#
_entry.id   AF-A0A965NG35-F1
#
_cell.length_a   1.000
_cell.length_b   1.000
_cell.length_c   1.000
_cell.angle_alpha   90.00
_cell.angle_beta   90.00
_cell.angle_gamma   90.00
#
_symmetry.space_group_name_H-M   'P 1'
#
loop_
_entity.id
_entity.type
_entity.pdbx_description
1 polymer ?
#
loop_
_entity_poly.entity_id
_entity_poly.type
_entity_poly.pdbx_seq_one_letter_code
_entity_poly.pdbx_strand_id
1 'polypeptide(L)'
;MRVFLHLILWGGISTLLLWGQQANPAPTAEKSLPPLAPFLEKHCSECHDADTKKGDFDITALKMDLTKSENFAEWVKVFDRTSSGEMPPAKKPRPKADEAQAY
;
A
#
# COMPACT_ATOMS: atom_id res chain seq x y z
N MET A 1 -59.16 7.61 43.24
CA MET A 1 -59.69 8.97 43.48
C MET A 1 -58.51 9.94 43.55
N ARG A 2 -58.63 11.12 42.91
CA ARG A 2 -57.68 12.25 42.84
C ARG A 2 -56.62 12.25 41.70
N VAL A 3 -57.14 12.75 40.59
CA VAL A 3 -56.52 13.50 39.49
C VAL A 3 -55.51 14.54 39.99
N PHE A 4 -54.35 14.67 39.33
CA PHE A 4 -53.75 15.98 39.02
C PHE A 4 -52.99 15.91 37.68
N LEU A 5 -53.73 16.30 36.64
CA LEU A 5 -53.26 16.89 35.40
C LEU A 5 -52.34 18.08 35.73
N HIS A 6 -51.12 18.12 35.20
CA HIS A 6 -50.46 19.37 34.82
C HIS A 6 -49.65 19.16 33.54
N LEU A 7 -50.01 19.98 32.57
CA LEU A 7 -49.42 20.09 31.25
C LEU A 7 -48.00 20.68 31.32
N ILE A 8 -47.13 20.08 30.51
CA ILE A 8 -45.98 20.62 29.76
C ILE A 8 -45.78 22.14 29.90
N LEU A 9 -44.54 22.59 30.18
CA LEU A 9 -43.86 23.69 29.46
C LEU A 9 -42.40 23.86 29.91
N TRP A 10 -41.49 23.61 28.94
CA TRP A 10 -40.18 24.24 28.72
C TRP A 10 -39.09 24.26 29.80
N GLY A 11 -38.02 23.52 29.51
CA GLY A 11 -36.67 24.10 29.51
C GLY A 11 -35.64 23.44 30.44
N GLY A 12 -34.63 22.82 29.84
CA GLY A 12 -33.26 22.93 30.39
C GLY A 12 -32.61 21.66 30.90
N ILE A 13 -32.12 20.83 29.96
CA ILE A 13 -30.85 20.09 30.04
C ILE A 13 -30.81 18.95 31.06
N SER A 14 -31.27 17.78 30.62
CA SER A 14 -30.71 16.50 31.06
C SER A 14 -29.19 16.55 30.91
N THR A 15 -28.46 16.56 32.01
CA THR A 15 -27.05 16.16 32.06
C THR A 15 -26.97 14.63 31.98
N LEU A 16 -27.50 14.07 30.89
CA LEU A 16 -27.15 12.74 30.42
C LEU A 16 -26.33 12.94 29.15
N LEU A 17 -25.22 12.20 29.06
CA LEU A 17 -24.31 12.08 27.92
C LEU A 17 -23.21 13.16 27.84
N LEU A 18 -22.15 13.00 28.62
CA LEU A 18 -20.82 13.37 28.11
C LEU A 18 -19.69 12.54 28.72
N TRP A 19 -19.81 11.21 28.66
CA TRP A 19 -18.63 10.40 28.38
C TRP A 19 -18.72 10.03 26.91
N GLY A 20 -18.36 11.00 26.05
CA GLY A 20 -17.96 10.67 24.70
C GLY A 20 -16.81 9.70 24.82
N GLN A 21 -16.99 8.48 24.33
CA GLN A 21 -15.86 7.59 24.10
C GLN A 21 -14.92 8.34 23.16
N GLN A 22 -13.81 8.80 23.71
CA GLN A 22 -12.69 9.26 22.93
C GLN A 22 -12.27 8.04 22.10
N ALA A 23 -12.70 7.98 20.85
CA ALA A 23 -12.16 7.03 19.90
C ALA A 23 -10.71 7.44 19.68
N ASN A 24 -9.79 6.85 20.44
CA ASN A 24 -8.39 6.87 20.07
C ASN A 24 -8.31 6.02 18.80
N PRO A 25 -8.00 6.59 17.62
CA PRO A 25 -7.63 5.74 16.51
C PRO A 25 -6.45 4.89 17.00
N ALA A 26 -6.58 3.56 16.88
CA ALA A 26 -5.41 2.71 17.05
C ALA A 26 -4.29 3.30 16.19
N PRO A 27 -3.02 3.29 16.63
CA PRO A 27 -1.94 3.59 15.72
C PRO A 27 -2.10 2.60 14.57
N THR A 28 -2.54 3.09 13.42
CA THR A 28 -2.27 2.43 12.16
C THR A 28 -0.76 2.49 12.08
N ALA A 29 -0.11 1.46 12.63
CA ALA A 29 1.21 1.08 12.18
C ALA A 29 1.00 0.67 10.72
N GLU A 30 0.83 1.67 9.87
CA GLU A 30 1.00 1.54 8.44
C GLU A 30 2.46 1.14 8.32
N LYS A 31 2.67 -0.16 8.22
CA LYS A 31 3.97 -0.77 8.03
C LYS A 31 4.53 -0.07 6.81
N SER A 32 5.45 0.88 7.02
CA SER A 32 6.00 1.65 5.92
C SER A 32 6.61 0.63 4.96
N LEU A 33 6.09 0.56 3.74
CA LEU A 33 6.69 -0.29 2.74
C LEU A 33 8.17 0.12 2.63
N PRO A 34 9.09 -0.84 2.66
CA PRO A 34 10.49 -0.56 2.43
C PRO A 34 10.65 0.10 1.07
N PRO A 35 11.70 0.91 0.89
CA PRO A 35 11.91 1.65 -0.33
C PRO A 35 12.09 0.68 -1.51
N LEU A 36 11.22 0.82 -2.52
CA LEU A 36 11.23 -0.01 -3.73
C LEU A 36 12.46 0.26 -4.60
N ALA A 37 12.91 1.51 -4.71
CA ALA A 37 14.00 1.89 -5.61
C ALA A 37 15.32 1.14 -5.31
N PRO A 38 15.83 1.08 -4.06
CA PRO A 38 17.01 0.28 -3.73
C PRO A 38 16.87 -1.21 -4.04
N PHE A 39 15.66 -1.76 -3.94
CA PHE A 39 15.40 -3.15 -4.28
C PHE A 39 15.57 -3.39 -5.80
N LEU A 40 14.97 -2.52 -6.61
CA LEU A 40 15.06 -2.60 -8.07
C LEU A 40 16.49 -2.36 -8.57
N GLU A 41 17.23 -1.43 -7.95
CA GLU A 41 18.65 -1.20 -8.25
C GLU A 41 19.49 -2.45 -7.95
N LYS A 42 19.25 -3.10 -6.82
CA LYS A 42 20.03 -4.27 -6.40
C LYS A 42 19.73 -5.52 -7.23
N HIS A 43 18.47 -5.73 -7.62
CA HIS A 43 18.02 -7.03 -8.15
C HIS A 43 17.54 -7.00 -9.61
N CYS A 44 17.33 -5.81 -10.20
CA CYS A 44 16.78 -5.69 -11.56
C CYS A 44 17.71 -4.93 -12.51
N SER A 45 18.26 -3.78 -12.10
CA SER A 45 18.98 -2.89 -13.03
C SER A 45 20.31 -3.44 -13.52
N GLU A 46 20.97 -4.38 -12.80
CA GLU A 46 22.22 -5.04 -13.26
C GLU A 46 22.08 -5.67 -14.67
N CYS A 47 20.86 -6.07 -15.06
CA CYS A 47 20.59 -6.64 -16.38
C CYS A 47 19.64 -5.78 -17.22
N HIS A 48 18.79 -4.96 -16.59
CA HIS A 48 17.69 -4.25 -17.23
C HIS A 48 17.81 -2.75 -17.01
N ASP A 49 18.96 -2.16 -17.28
CA ASP A 49 19.16 -0.71 -17.34
C ASP A 49 19.19 -0.21 -18.79
N ALA A 50 19.39 1.10 -18.95
CA ALA A 50 19.44 1.76 -20.25
C ALA A 50 20.61 1.27 -21.14
N ASP A 51 21.70 0.79 -20.52
CA ASP A 51 22.93 0.39 -21.21
C ASP A 51 22.92 -1.10 -21.60
N THR A 52 22.60 -1.98 -20.65
CA THR A 52 22.60 -3.45 -20.81
C THR A 52 21.33 -3.93 -21.49
N LYS A 53 20.18 -3.39 -21.09
CA LYS A 53 18.85 -3.60 -21.68
C LYS A 53 18.55 -5.05 -22.09
N LYS A 54 18.89 -6.02 -21.22
CA LYS A 54 18.77 -7.45 -21.55
C LYS A 54 17.32 -7.81 -21.85
N GLY A 55 17.10 -8.59 -22.91
CA GLY A 55 15.75 -8.94 -23.34
C GLY A 55 14.92 -7.72 -23.77
N ASP A 56 15.60 -6.69 -24.28
CA ASP A 56 15.02 -5.44 -24.77
C ASP A 56 14.20 -4.65 -23.73
N PHE A 57 14.50 -4.85 -22.45
CA PHE A 57 13.79 -4.25 -21.32
C PHE A 57 14.71 -3.39 -20.45
N ASP A 58 14.25 -2.18 -20.13
CA ASP A 58 14.91 -1.21 -19.24
C ASP A 58 13.94 -0.82 -18.11
N ILE A 59 14.24 -1.28 -16.89
CA ILE A 59 13.41 -1.00 -15.70
C ILE A 59 13.56 0.45 -15.22
N THR A 60 14.66 1.11 -15.55
CA THR A 60 14.93 2.49 -15.14
C THR A 60 14.09 3.51 -15.93
N ALA A 61 13.59 3.11 -17.09
CA ALA A 61 12.67 3.91 -17.90
C ALA A 61 11.22 3.87 -17.40
N LEU A 62 10.83 2.87 -16.59
CA LEU A 62 9.46 2.71 -16.11
C LEU A 62 9.00 3.91 -15.28
N LYS A 63 7.73 4.27 -15.44
CA LYS A 63 7.10 5.37 -14.69
C LYS A 63 6.24 4.83 -13.56
N MET A 64 6.29 5.49 -12.41
CA MET A 64 5.51 5.12 -11.23
C MET A 64 4.10 5.74 -11.19
N ASP A 65 3.73 6.52 -12.21
CA ASP A 65 2.36 7.01 -12.35
C ASP A 65 1.46 5.89 -12.86
N LEU A 66 1.03 5.02 -11.94
CA LEU A 66 0.19 3.85 -12.20
C LEU A 66 -1.27 4.22 -12.52
N THR A 67 -1.64 5.51 -12.46
CA THR A 67 -2.96 5.96 -12.92
C THR A 67 -3.07 5.94 -14.45
N LYS A 68 -1.93 5.91 -15.14
CA LYS A 68 -1.84 5.72 -16.59
C LYS A 68 -1.81 4.24 -16.91
N SER A 69 -2.72 3.80 -17.78
CA SER A 69 -2.86 2.41 -18.21
C SER A 69 -1.58 1.83 -18.79
N GLU A 70 -0.82 2.63 -19.54
CA GLU A 70 0.40 2.20 -20.22
C GLU A 70 1.48 1.85 -19.21
N ASN A 71 1.72 2.75 -18.24
CA ASN A 71 2.68 2.54 -17.16
C ASN A 71 2.28 1.32 -16.32
N PHE A 72 0.99 1.22 -15.96
CA PHE A 72 0.49 0.09 -15.19
C PHE A 72 0.71 -1.24 -15.92
N ALA A 73 0.42 -1.30 -17.21
CA ALA A 73 0.63 -2.51 -18.01
C ALA A 73 2.11 -2.94 -18.09
N GLU A 74 3.05 -2.01 -18.08
CA GLU A 74 4.48 -2.32 -18.00
C GLU A 74 4.85 -2.97 -16.65
N TRP A 75 4.34 -2.44 -15.54
CA TRP A 75 4.55 -3.02 -14.22
C TRP A 75 3.87 -4.39 -14.04
N VAL A 76 2.71 -4.61 -14.65
CA VAL A 76 2.06 -5.93 -14.68
C VAL A 76 2.98 -6.96 -15.35
N LYS A 77 3.64 -6.61 -16.46
CA LYS A 77 4.61 -7.53 -17.09
C LYS A 77 5.77 -7.86 -16.15
N VAL A 78 6.31 -6.88 -15.41
CA VAL A 78 7.36 -7.14 -14.41
C VAL A 78 6.86 -8.10 -13.34
N PHE A 79 5.66 -7.88 -12.82
CA PHE A 79 5.02 -8.74 -11.84
C PHE A 79 4.81 -10.17 -12.36
N ASP A 80 4.29 -10.33 -13.58
CA ASP A 80 4.02 -11.64 -14.17
C ASP A 80 5.31 -12.46 -14.37
N ARG A 81 6.37 -11.83 -14.89
CA ARG A 81 7.67 -12.49 -15.14
C ARG A 81 8.40 -12.86 -13.85
N THR A 82 8.23 -12.06 -12.79
CA THR A 82 8.85 -12.34 -11.48
C THR A 82 8.06 -13.40 -10.72
N SER A 83 6.72 -13.32 -10.71
CA SER A 83 5.84 -14.29 -10.06
C SER A 83 5.85 -15.67 -10.73
N SER A 84 6.05 -15.74 -12.05
CA SER A 84 6.26 -17.00 -12.78
C SER A 84 7.62 -17.64 -12.51
N GLY A 85 8.54 -16.93 -11.83
CA GLY A 85 9.90 -17.38 -11.56
C GLY A 85 10.83 -17.30 -12.77
N GLU A 86 10.43 -16.67 -13.88
CA GLU A 86 11.31 -16.44 -15.04
C GLU A 86 12.42 -15.44 -14.71
N MET A 87 12.16 -14.53 -13.77
CA MET A 87 13.14 -13.59 -13.24
C MET A 87 13.47 -13.87 -11.77
N PRO A 88 14.74 -13.69 -11.37
CA PRO A 88 15.91 -13.57 -12.24
C PRO A 88 16.19 -14.90 -12.98
N PRO A 89 16.99 -14.89 -14.08
CA PRO A 89 17.35 -16.12 -14.79
C PRO A 89 18.02 -17.13 -13.86
N ALA A 90 17.86 -18.44 -14.14
CA ALA A 90 18.29 -19.52 -13.24
C ALA A 90 19.76 -19.49 -12.77
N LYS A 91 20.64 -18.80 -13.50
CA LYS A 91 22.07 -18.63 -13.15
C LYS A 91 22.35 -17.45 -12.21
N LYS A 92 21.33 -16.66 -11.87
CA LYS A 92 21.43 -15.50 -10.97
C LYS A 92 20.69 -15.82 -9.66
N PRO A 93 21.23 -15.38 -8.52
CA PRO A 93 20.59 -15.63 -7.23
C PRO A 93 19.24 -14.91 -7.18
N ARG A 94 18.22 -15.57 -6.62
CA ARG A 94 16.96 -14.90 -6.28
C ARG A 94 17.13 -14.07 -5.01
N PRO A 95 16.37 -12.96 -4.85
CA PRO A 95 16.28 -12.28 -3.57
C PRO A 95 15.85 -13.26 -2.48
N LYS A 96 16.31 -13.02 -1.24
CA LYS A 96 15.85 -13.79 -0.08
C LYS A 96 14.36 -13.55 0.14
N ALA A 97 13.65 -14.51 0.72
CA ALA A 97 12.19 -14.44 0.89
C ALA A 97 11.74 -13.25 1.75
N ASP A 98 12.54 -12.87 2.75
CA ASP A 98 12.32 -11.69 3.58
C ASP A 98 12.47 -10.39 2.81
N GLU A 99 13.45 -10.28 1.89
CA GLU A 99 13.58 -9.16 0.96
C GLU A 99 12.43 -9.13 -0.07
N ALA A 100 12.03 -10.30 -0.60
CA ALA A 100 10.99 -10.46 -1.62
C ALA A 100 9.57 -10.11 -1.15
N GLN A 101 9.28 -10.34 0.14
CA GLN A 101 7.99 -10.03 0.76
C GLN A 101 7.92 -8.61 1.32
N ALA A 102 9.04 -7.89 1.25
CA ALA A 102 9.17 -6.62 1.92
C ALA A 102 8.49 -5.50 1.13
N TYR A 103 8.63 -5.48 -0.20
CA TYR A 103 8.22 -4.36 -1.08
C TYR A 103 6.83 -4.50 -1.70
#